data_AF-A0AAD8Y7U5-F1
#
_entry.id   AF-A0AAD8Y7U5-F1
#
_cell.length_a   1.000
_cell.length_b   1.000
_cell.length_c   1.000
_cell.angle_alpha   90.00
_cell.angle_beta   90.00
_cell.angle_gamma   90.00
#
_symmetry.space_group_name_H-M   'P 1'
#
loop_
_entity.id
_entity.type
_entity.pdbx_description
1 polymer ?
#
loop_
_entity_poly.entity_id
_entity_poly.type
_entity_poly.pdbx_seq_one_letter_code
_entity_poly.pdbx_strand_id
1 'polypeptide(L)'
;MSSVILLLLILNLLPHICTSEETARHIKILNQSGRRISISWIHPSSGARTIQHSTPDVLNGASLALDSFVTHTFEILELPSKRTKMCIDGKEEEGACRKDYFTVNDRQNQVVFVREGVVVEHTDSYTIASERAEGLLERCKLDAREQMMLSLSSSGEDENCKEEQNKEEVVVEEQEQGYFSKLLLYWYGSNNNDDNKDASTTNSKNSEILEQLTNCVQSGIAAEIERANEEIAFQATIREDMADHWENYTCADDTLNTTEAKRTETWRGRKVSVMIDRPASKIHTVENFLTEDECKAVEEAAKPTLHDATVADGSGGSHKSDARKAKQAGIKVHWDKEVDGDLIARLSRRVYDYVNHVLPFNIIEDGQEDLMSIQYFGRGLEEDQPDRYMPHCDGDCNGMPFKPGNRMATIVMYCEIPKVGGATNFRNSGIHIKPKQYAATFFSYIDPETMKMDDEFTEHSGCPVVEGEKKIVTQWVRLGVDKENPWNSFNTLGIKHSDAENQ
;
A
#
# COMPACT_ATOMS: atom_id res chain seq x y z
N MET A 1 54.76 -19.64 5.24
CA MET A 1 54.13 -18.52 5.99
C MET A 1 54.71 -17.23 5.44
N SER A 2 53.86 -16.23 5.18
CA SER A 2 54.13 -14.98 4.42
C SER A 2 54.16 -15.14 2.90
N SER A 3 52.97 -15.12 2.28
CA SER A 3 52.72 -14.51 0.93
C SER A 3 51.29 -14.74 0.38
N VAL A 4 50.32 -15.23 1.18
CA VAL A 4 48.93 -15.46 0.71
C VAL A 4 47.90 -14.51 1.36
N ILE A 5 48.33 -13.63 2.27
CA ILE A 5 47.41 -12.73 3.01
C ILE A 5 47.31 -11.32 2.38
N LEU A 6 48.10 -11.00 1.34
CA LEU A 6 48.11 -9.66 0.73
C LEU A 6 47.28 -9.53 -0.57
N LEU A 7 46.54 -10.58 -0.97
CA LEU A 7 45.65 -10.51 -2.15
C LEU A 7 44.16 -10.44 -1.80
N LEU A 8 43.80 -10.50 -0.52
CA LEU A 8 42.42 -10.41 -0.02
C LEU A 8 42.08 -9.03 0.59
N LEU A 9 42.99 -8.05 0.50
CA LEU A 9 42.82 -6.70 1.07
C LEU A 9 42.84 -5.56 0.04
N ILE A 10 42.84 -5.87 -1.26
CA ILE A 10 42.77 -4.85 -2.34
C ILE A 10 41.65 -5.18 -3.36
N LEU A 11 40.52 -5.72 -2.89
CA LEU A 11 39.28 -5.79 -3.68
C LEU A 11 38.09 -5.03 -3.06
N ASN A 12 38.32 -4.23 -2.00
CA ASN A 12 37.30 -3.39 -1.34
C ASN A 12 37.57 -1.87 -1.48
N LEU A 13 38.26 -1.46 -2.54
CA LEU A 13 38.45 -0.05 -2.89
C LEU A 13 38.07 0.23 -4.36
N LEU A 14 36.99 -0.41 -4.81
CA LEU A 14 36.18 0.16 -5.88
C LEU A 14 35.05 0.93 -5.19
N PRO A 15 34.82 2.22 -5.53
CA PRO A 15 33.63 2.89 -5.03
C PRO A 15 32.44 2.00 -5.39
N HIS A 16 31.64 1.66 -4.38
CA HIS A 16 30.28 1.20 -4.61
C HIS A 16 29.66 2.24 -5.54
N ILE A 17 29.49 1.87 -6.81
CA ILE A 17 28.50 2.49 -7.65
C ILE A 17 27.21 2.10 -6.94
N CYS A 18 26.71 3.00 -6.08
CA CYS A 18 25.34 2.99 -5.63
C CYS A 18 24.50 3.00 -6.90
N THR A 19 24.07 1.84 -7.35
CA THR A 19 22.90 1.75 -8.20
C THR A 19 21.74 2.15 -7.29
N SER A 20 21.40 3.44 -7.30
CA SER A 20 20.11 3.89 -6.78
C SER A 20 19.06 3.07 -7.50
N GLU A 21 18.30 2.25 -6.76
CA GLU A 21 17.05 1.72 -7.28
C GLU A 21 16.24 2.93 -7.76
N GLU A 22 16.00 3.02 -9.07
CA GLU A 22 15.23 4.09 -9.68
C GLU A 22 13.78 3.92 -9.24
N THR A 23 13.45 4.47 -8.08
CA THR A 23 12.10 4.42 -7.56
C THR A 23 11.24 5.43 -8.33
N ALA A 24 10.24 4.95 -9.07
CA ALA A 24 9.31 5.83 -9.79
C ALA A 24 8.45 6.63 -8.80
N ARG A 25 8.02 7.82 -9.22
CA ARG A 25 7.17 8.76 -8.47
C ARG A 25 6.12 9.35 -9.39
N HIS A 26 4.91 9.46 -8.86
CA HIS A 26 3.81 10.17 -9.48
C HIS A 26 3.86 11.65 -9.07
N ILE A 27 3.91 12.55 -10.04
CA ILE A 27 4.07 14.00 -9.81
C ILE A 27 2.89 14.73 -10.45
N LYS A 28 2.25 15.61 -9.68
CA LYS A 28 1.21 16.51 -10.17
C LYS A 28 1.77 17.92 -10.32
N ILE A 29 1.62 18.52 -11.47
CA ILE A 29 2.09 19.87 -11.78
C ILE A 29 0.88 20.76 -12.01
N LEU A 30 0.77 21.86 -11.27
CA LEU A 30 -0.28 22.86 -11.44
C LEU A 30 0.31 24.16 -11.99
N ASN A 31 -0.16 24.56 -13.17
CA ASN A 31 0.24 25.83 -13.75
C ASN A 31 -0.65 26.95 -13.20
N GLN A 32 -0.08 27.83 -12.39
CA GLN A 32 -0.73 29.01 -11.82
C GLN A 32 0.04 30.29 -12.17
N SER A 33 0.85 30.24 -13.23
CA SER A 33 1.73 31.33 -13.62
C SER A 33 1.01 32.51 -14.28
N GLY A 34 -0.29 32.37 -14.53
CA GLY A 34 -1.05 33.28 -15.40
C GLY A 34 -0.73 33.08 -16.89
N ARG A 35 0.12 32.12 -17.25
CA ARG A 35 0.71 31.97 -18.59
C ARG A 35 0.68 30.53 -19.09
N ARG A 36 1.06 30.35 -20.36
CA ARG A 36 1.21 29.05 -20.99
C ARG A 36 2.65 28.58 -20.81
N ILE A 37 2.85 27.35 -20.38
CA ILE A 37 4.17 26.77 -20.14
C ILE A 37 4.38 25.49 -20.96
N SER A 38 5.62 25.14 -21.25
CA SER A 38 6.01 23.78 -21.65
C SER A 38 6.89 23.15 -20.59
N ILE A 39 6.79 21.83 -20.44
CA ILE A 39 7.56 21.07 -19.48
C ILE A 39 8.34 20.01 -20.25
N SER A 40 9.61 19.81 -19.94
CA SER A 40 10.45 18.83 -20.63
C SER A 40 11.43 18.19 -19.67
N TRP A 41 11.54 16.86 -19.74
CA TRP A 41 12.57 16.14 -19.02
C TRP A 41 13.94 16.43 -19.63
N ILE A 42 14.95 16.59 -18.78
CA ILE A 42 16.34 16.80 -19.20
C ILE A 42 17.08 15.47 -19.06
N HIS A 43 17.55 14.95 -20.19
CA HIS A 43 18.34 13.72 -20.19
C HIS A 43 19.68 13.95 -19.46
N PRO A 44 20.03 13.16 -18.43
CA PRO A 44 21.12 13.48 -17.49
C PRO A 44 22.51 13.51 -18.15
N SER A 45 22.78 12.65 -19.15
CA SER A 45 24.07 12.63 -19.84
C SER A 45 24.17 13.47 -21.11
N SER A 46 23.07 13.69 -21.83
CA SER A 46 23.07 14.38 -23.13
C SER A 46 22.54 15.81 -23.05
N GLY A 47 21.84 16.17 -21.97
CA GLY A 47 21.15 17.47 -21.83
C GLY A 47 20.00 17.68 -22.82
N ALA A 48 19.60 16.63 -23.55
CA ALA A 48 18.48 16.68 -24.47
C ALA A 48 17.16 16.88 -23.71
N ARG A 49 16.27 17.71 -24.26
CA ARG A 49 14.93 17.95 -23.70
C ARG A 49 13.90 17.07 -24.39
N THR A 50 13.11 16.35 -23.61
CA THR A 50 12.05 15.49 -24.13
C THR A 50 10.73 15.82 -23.44
N ILE A 51 9.69 16.09 -24.22
CA ILE A 51 8.33 16.24 -23.72
C ILE A 51 7.78 14.82 -23.46
N GLN A 52 7.50 14.50 -22.20
CA GLN A 52 7.01 13.19 -21.77
C GLN A 52 5.49 13.13 -21.57
N HIS A 53 4.75 14.10 -22.11
CA HIS A 53 3.30 14.19 -21.97
C HIS A 53 2.62 14.54 -23.30
N SER A 54 1.34 14.18 -23.42
CA SER A 54 0.55 14.32 -24.66
C SER A 54 0.16 15.76 -24.99
N THR A 55 0.23 16.67 -24.02
CA THR A 55 -0.17 18.08 -24.13
C THR A 55 1.05 18.99 -24.22
N PRO A 56 1.57 19.37 -25.41
CA PRO A 56 2.84 20.11 -25.52
C PRO A 56 2.86 21.46 -24.79
N ASP A 57 1.67 22.03 -24.52
CA ASP A 57 1.49 23.25 -23.74
C ASP A 57 0.57 23.00 -22.54
N VAL A 58 0.97 23.44 -21.35
CA VAL A 58 0.12 23.49 -20.15
C VAL A 58 -0.41 24.91 -19.98
N LEU A 59 -1.74 25.07 -20.06
CA LEU A 59 -2.40 26.37 -19.89
C LEU A 59 -2.47 26.80 -18.43
N ASN A 60 -2.61 28.10 -18.18
CA ASN A 60 -2.88 28.59 -16.83
C ASN A 60 -4.17 27.99 -16.26
N GLY A 61 -4.13 27.56 -15.01
CA GLY A 61 -5.20 26.85 -14.32
C GLY A 61 -5.29 25.35 -14.65
N ALA A 62 -4.51 24.86 -15.62
CA ALA A 62 -4.48 23.44 -15.95
C ALA A 62 -3.50 22.68 -15.05
N SER A 63 -3.79 21.39 -14.83
CA SER A 63 -2.87 20.45 -14.19
C SER A 63 -2.37 19.41 -15.17
N LEU A 64 -1.13 18.99 -15.00
CA LEU A 64 -0.50 17.87 -15.69
C LEU A 64 -0.07 16.84 -14.64
N ALA A 65 -0.29 15.56 -14.90
CA ALA A 65 0.26 14.48 -14.11
C ALA A 65 1.30 13.73 -14.97
N LEU A 66 2.41 13.34 -14.36
CA LEU A 66 3.44 12.54 -15.02
C LEU A 66 4.12 11.60 -14.01
N ASP A 67 4.58 10.45 -14.51
CA ASP A 67 5.41 9.52 -13.75
C ASP A 67 6.88 9.70 -14.14
N SER A 68 7.76 9.77 -13.14
CA SER A 68 9.21 9.89 -13.38
C SER A 68 10.02 9.30 -12.24
N PHE A 69 11.34 9.21 -12.41
CA PHE A 69 12.22 8.61 -11.39
C PHE A 69 12.83 9.68 -10.49
N VAL A 70 13.10 9.32 -9.23
CA VAL A 70 13.90 10.17 -8.33
C VAL A 70 15.18 10.59 -9.05
N THR A 71 15.60 11.84 -8.87
CA THR A 71 16.72 12.52 -9.54
C THR A 71 16.48 13.01 -10.97
N HIS A 72 15.34 12.69 -11.59
CA HIS A 72 14.97 13.29 -12.87
C HIS A 72 14.72 14.80 -12.70
N THR A 73 15.37 15.61 -13.55
CA THR A 73 15.16 17.06 -13.60
C THR A 73 14.32 17.45 -14.81
N PHE A 74 13.38 18.34 -14.60
CA PHE A 74 12.51 18.89 -15.63
C PHE A 74 12.76 20.39 -15.78
N GLU A 75 12.75 20.85 -17.03
CA GLU A 75 12.77 22.26 -17.42
C GLU A 75 11.34 22.73 -17.65
N ILE A 76 10.97 23.85 -17.04
CA ILE A 76 9.71 24.53 -17.25
C ILE A 76 10.00 25.83 -18.00
N LEU A 77 9.34 26.05 -19.12
CA LEU A 77 9.50 27.23 -19.96
C LEU A 77 8.18 27.99 -20.04
N GLU A 78 8.18 29.28 -19.77
CA GLU A 78 7.08 30.16 -20.17
C GLU A 78 7.15 30.44 -21.66
N LEU A 79 6.05 30.19 -22.34
CA LEU A 79 5.98 30.33 -23.78
C LEU A 79 5.39 31.71 -24.16
N PRO A 80 5.93 32.36 -25.19
CA PRO A 80 5.41 33.63 -25.68
C PRO A 80 3.96 33.49 -26.16
N SER A 81 3.27 34.61 -26.26
CA SER A 81 1.91 34.68 -26.79
C SER A 81 1.85 34.07 -28.20
N LYS A 82 0.92 33.15 -28.46
CA LYS A 82 0.76 32.55 -29.80
C LYS A 82 0.43 33.61 -30.86
N ARG A 83 -0.25 34.70 -30.47
CA ARG A 83 -0.72 35.77 -31.36
C ARG A 83 0.33 36.84 -31.62
N THR A 84 1.00 37.33 -30.57
CA THR A 84 1.96 38.44 -30.69
C THR A 84 3.40 37.98 -30.78
N LYS A 85 3.70 36.72 -30.44
CA LYS A 85 5.06 36.16 -30.34
C LYS A 85 5.97 36.88 -29.34
N MET A 86 5.38 37.68 -28.45
CA MET A 86 6.09 38.47 -27.45
C MET A 86 5.90 37.93 -26.03
N CYS A 87 6.90 38.20 -25.21
CA CYS A 87 6.89 38.02 -23.76
C CYS A 87 6.28 39.23 -23.05
N ILE A 88 5.99 39.10 -21.74
CA ILE A 88 5.28 40.14 -20.98
C ILE A 88 6.09 41.44 -20.85
N ASP A 89 7.42 41.36 -20.91
CA ASP A 89 8.35 42.49 -20.89
C ASP A 89 8.47 43.18 -22.25
N GLY A 90 7.70 42.74 -23.25
CA GLY A 90 7.68 43.32 -24.59
C GLY A 90 8.85 42.88 -25.47
N LYS A 91 9.65 41.89 -25.05
CA LYS A 91 10.70 41.33 -25.90
C LYS A 91 10.14 40.27 -26.84
N GLU A 92 10.65 40.27 -28.07
CA GLU A 92 10.45 39.20 -29.03
C GLU A 92 11.52 38.13 -28.76
N GLU A 93 11.08 36.93 -28.38
CA GLU A 93 11.98 35.81 -28.08
C GLU A 93 11.60 34.57 -28.88
N GLU A 94 12.57 34.03 -29.62
CA GLU A 94 12.45 32.77 -30.34
C GLU A 94 12.60 31.59 -29.37
N GLY A 95 11.61 31.36 -28.51
CA GLY A 95 11.59 30.16 -27.66
C GLY A 95 10.76 30.30 -26.39
N ALA A 96 11.36 30.89 -25.36
CA ALA A 96 10.80 30.90 -24.01
C ALA A 96 11.19 32.16 -23.24
N CYS A 97 10.19 32.82 -22.65
CA CYS A 97 10.31 34.09 -21.94
C CYS A 97 11.08 33.99 -20.62
N ARG A 98 10.80 32.93 -19.88
CA ARG A 98 11.36 32.63 -18.56
C ARG A 98 11.44 31.13 -18.41
N LYS A 99 12.32 30.68 -17.52
CA LYS A 99 12.48 29.28 -17.23
C LYS A 99 12.85 29.03 -15.78
N ASP A 100 12.46 27.86 -15.31
CA ASP A 100 12.85 27.34 -14.01
C ASP A 100 12.85 25.80 -14.06
N TYR A 101 13.26 25.16 -12.98
CA TYR A 101 13.53 23.74 -12.92
C TYR A 101 12.93 23.11 -11.67
N PHE A 102 12.55 21.84 -11.77
CA PHE A 102 12.36 21.01 -10.58
C PHE A 102 13.03 19.65 -10.76
N THR A 103 13.41 19.06 -9.64
CA THR A 103 13.94 17.70 -9.59
C THR A 103 13.02 16.84 -8.76
N VAL A 104 12.74 15.65 -9.27
CA VAL A 104 11.90 14.66 -8.59
C VAL A 104 12.64 14.15 -7.37
N ASN A 105 12.01 14.30 -6.20
CA ASN A 105 12.55 13.82 -4.94
C ASN A 105 11.95 12.45 -4.57
N ASP A 106 12.43 11.86 -3.49
CA ASP A 106 12.02 10.54 -3.02
C ASP A 106 10.71 10.54 -2.22
N ARG A 107 10.05 11.69 -2.05
CA ARG A 107 8.84 11.85 -1.23
C ARG A 107 7.57 11.51 -2.01
N GLN A 108 6.50 11.13 -1.30
CA GLN A 108 5.22 10.73 -1.89
C GLN A 108 4.29 11.94 -2.13
N ASN A 109 3.39 11.80 -3.12
CA ASN A 109 2.39 12.80 -3.51
C ASN A 109 2.97 14.19 -3.81
N GLN A 110 4.07 14.24 -4.56
CA GLN A 110 4.72 15.50 -4.91
C GLN A 110 3.81 16.34 -5.82
N VAL A 111 3.57 17.59 -5.41
CA VAL A 111 2.83 18.58 -6.18
C VAL A 111 3.74 19.77 -6.48
N VAL A 112 3.92 20.08 -7.75
CA VAL A 112 4.73 21.20 -8.24
C VAL A 112 3.80 22.33 -8.66
N PHE A 113 3.92 23.50 -8.04
CA PHE A 113 3.21 24.71 -8.43
C PHE A 113 4.12 25.59 -9.26
N VAL A 114 3.65 26.00 -10.44
CA VAL A 114 4.33 27.01 -11.26
C VAL A 114 3.62 28.33 -11.03
N ARG A 115 4.23 29.22 -10.25
CA ARG A 115 3.66 30.52 -9.87
C ARG A 115 3.96 31.60 -10.90
N GLU A 116 3.39 32.79 -10.67
CA GLU A 116 3.67 33.96 -11.50
C GLU A 116 5.18 34.21 -11.57
N GLY A 117 5.68 34.48 -12.78
CA GLY A 117 7.12 34.59 -13.01
C GLY A 117 7.83 33.28 -13.32
N VAL A 118 7.10 32.15 -13.43
CA VAL A 118 7.66 30.79 -13.58
C VAL A 118 8.48 30.40 -12.35
N VAL A 119 8.11 30.89 -11.18
CA VAL A 119 8.73 30.44 -9.92
C VAL A 119 8.16 29.07 -9.57
N VAL A 120 9.03 28.09 -9.43
CA VAL A 120 8.63 26.72 -9.11
C VAL A 120 8.65 26.48 -7.60
N GLU A 121 7.48 26.20 -7.06
CA GLU A 121 7.30 25.75 -5.68
C GLU A 121 6.94 24.26 -5.68
N HIS A 122 7.31 23.57 -4.61
CA HIS A 122 6.93 22.17 -4.42
C HIS A 122 6.31 21.98 -3.05
N THR A 123 5.30 21.12 -2.98
CA THR A 123 4.80 20.57 -1.74
C THR A 123 4.74 19.05 -1.86
N ASP A 124 4.75 18.36 -0.74
CA ASP A 124 4.71 16.91 -0.67
C ASP A 124 4.03 16.49 0.64
N SER A 125 3.72 15.21 0.80
CA SER A 125 3.04 14.73 2.01
C SER A 125 3.80 15.04 3.31
N TYR A 126 5.13 15.12 3.28
CA TYR A 126 5.94 15.49 4.43
C TYR A 126 5.89 16.99 4.70
N THR A 127 6.00 17.84 3.68
CA THR A 127 5.90 19.30 3.81
C THR A 127 4.53 19.70 4.33
N ILE A 128 3.44 19.11 3.81
CA ILE A 128 2.08 19.35 4.30
C ILE A 128 1.94 18.91 5.76
N ALA A 129 2.51 17.76 6.14
CA ALA A 129 2.49 17.29 7.52
C ALA A 129 3.32 18.19 8.45
N SER A 130 4.49 18.66 7.99
CA SER A 130 5.35 19.58 8.74
C SER A 130 4.69 20.94 8.94
N GLU A 131 4.13 21.54 7.90
CA GLU A 131 3.41 22.82 7.96
C GLU A 131 2.18 22.73 8.89
N ARG A 132 1.46 21.60 8.87
CA ARG A 132 0.33 21.35 9.79
C ARG A 132 0.82 21.22 11.23
N ALA A 133 1.92 20.49 11.47
CA ALA A 133 2.50 20.32 12.79
C ALA A 133 3.05 21.65 13.36
N GLU A 134 3.74 22.43 12.54
CA GLU A 134 4.23 23.77 12.90
C GLU A 134 3.08 24.73 13.16
N GLY A 135 2.07 24.73 12.28
CA GLY A 135 0.86 25.53 12.48
C GLY A 135 0.10 25.16 13.75
N LEU A 136 0.02 23.87 14.10
CA LEU A 136 -0.55 23.41 15.36
C LEU A 136 0.28 23.90 16.55
N LEU A 137 1.60 23.75 16.48
CA LEU A 137 2.50 24.19 17.54
C LEU A 137 2.41 25.70 17.78
N GLU A 138 2.35 26.51 16.72
CA GLU A 138 2.19 27.96 16.83
C GLU A 138 0.84 28.35 17.43
N ARG A 139 -0.27 27.68 17.04
CA ARG A 139 -1.57 27.88 17.69
C ARG A 139 -1.51 27.55 19.19
N CYS A 140 -0.95 26.39 19.55
CA CYS A 140 -0.83 26.01 20.95
C CYS A 140 0.04 26.97 21.78
N LYS A 141 1.11 27.53 21.18
CA LYS A 141 1.92 28.57 21.83
C LYS A 141 1.13 29.87 22.03
N LEU A 142 0.31 30.28 21.06
CA LEU A 142 -0.53 31.47 21.18
C LEU A 142 -1.60 31.29 22.26
N ASP A 143 -2.27 30.14 22.29
CA ASP A 143 -3.31 29.82 23.29
C ASP A 143 -2.71 29.79 24.71
N ALA A 144 -1.54 29.17 24.89
CA ALA A 144 -0.84 29.15 26.17
C ALA A 144 -0.44 30.57 26.63
N ARG A 145 -0.05 31.45 25.70
CA ARG A 145 0.24 32.87 25.99
C ARG A 145 -1.01 33.66 26.37
N GLU A 146 -2.12 33.45 25.68
CA GLU A 146 -3.39 34.13 25.97
C GLU A 146 -3.92 33.75 27.36
N GLN A 147 -3.88 32.46 27.71
CA GLN A 147 -4.24 31.95 29.03
C GLN A 147 -3.34 32.53 30.14
N MET A 148 -2.03 32.65 29.87
CA MET A 148 -1.09 33.30 30.79
C MET A 148 -1.46 34.77 31.05
N MET A 149 -1.80 35.52 30.00
CA MET A 149 -2.21 36.93 30.13
C MET A 149 -3.52 37.07 30.92
N LEU A 150 -4.48 36.17 30.72
CA LEU A 150 -5.73 36.11 31.48
C LEU A 150 -5.48 35.78 32.97
N SER A 151 -4.57 34.85 33.27
CA SER A 151 -4.19 34.51 34.65
C SER A 151 -3.52 35.67 35.39
N LEU A 152 -2.76 36.53 34.70
CA LEU A 152 -2.12 37.71 35.26
C LEU A 152 -3.12 38.84 35.50
N SER A 153 -4.14 38.98 34.65
CA SER A 153 -5.21 39.98 34.80
C SER A 153 -6.19 39.69 35.95
N SER A 154 -6.23 38.45 36.44
CA SER A 154 -7.09 38.03 37.57
C SER A 154 -6.37 38.04 38.92
N SER A 155 -5.05 38.29 38.94
CA SER A 155 -4.25 38.40 40.16
C SER A 155 -3.82 39.84 40.46
N GLY A 156 -4.75 40.67 40.94
CA GLY A 156 -4.46 41.82 41.81
C GLY A 156 -4.14 43.17 41.14
N GLU A 157 -4.96 44.16 41.52
CA GLU A 157 -4.62 45.59 41.54
C GLU A 157 -3.25 45.80 42.23
N ASP A 158 -2.35 46.53 41.57
CA ASP A 158 -1.50 47.51 42.24
C ASP A 158 -0.97 48.52 41.22
N GLU A 159 -1.28 49.79 41.50
CA GLU A 159 -0.77 50.94 40.78
C GLU A 159 0.77 50.99 40.88
N ASN A 160 1.38 51.53 39.82
CA ASN A 160 2.72 52.13 39.79
C ASN A 160 3.87 51.27 39.21
N CYS A 161 3.89 51.12 37.88
CA CYS A 161 5.08 51.44 37.09
C CYS A 161 4.69 51.72 35.63
N LYS A 162 4.68 53.00 35.27
CA LYS A 162 4.80 53.47 33.89
C LYS A 162 6.28 53.58 33.53
N GLU A 163 6.54 53.44 32.23
CA GLU A 163 7.77 53.79 31.51
C GLU A 163 8.99 52.89 31.74
N GLU A 164 9.18 51.94 30.81
CA GLU A 164 10.35 51.98 29.92
C GLU A 164 10.07 51.12 28.67
N GLN A 165 9.82 51.81 27.55
CA GLN A 165 9.94 51.22 26.23
C GLN A 165 11.39 51.28 25.77
N ASN A 166 11.80 50.20 25.09
CA ASN A 166 12.88 50.04 24.12
C ASN A 166 14.17 49.34 24.55
N LYS A 167 14.52 48.38 23.67
CA LYS A 167 15.80 47.70 23.42
C LYS A 167 16.10 46.49 24.30
N GLU A 168 15.74 45.33 23.78
CA GLU A 168 16.77 44.36 23.40
C GLU A 168 16.28 43.48 22.25
N GLU A 169 16.88 43.72 21.10
CA GLU A 169 16.89 42.87 19.91
C GLU A 169 17.58 41.56 20.30
N VAL A 170 16.83 40.47 20.47
CA VAL A 170 17.44 39.13 20.53
C VAL A 170 17.45 38.59 19.11
N VAL A 171 18.59 38.78 18.45
CA VAL A 171 18.99 38.07 17.23
C VAL A 171 19.01 36.58 17.54
N VAL A 172 18.14 35.82 16.88
CA VAL A 172 18.24 34.35 16.84
C VAL A 172 18.93 34.00 15.52
N GLU A 173 20.24 33.83 15.59
CA GLU A 173 21.03 33.19 14.53
C GLU A 173 20.64 31.71 14.42
N GLU A 174 20.53 31.26 13.17
CA GLU A 174 20.41 29.85 12.76
C GLU A 174 21.55 29.01 13.33
N GLN A 175 21.21 27.89 13.98
CA GLN A 175 21.97 26.65 13.87
C GLN A 175 21.03 25.45 13.98
N GLU A 176 20.70 24.88 12.82
CA GLU A 176 20.18 23.52 12.70
C GLU A 176 21.22 22.52 13.23
N GLN A 177 20.78 21.56 14.07
CA GLN A 177 21.06 20.11 13.97
C GLN A 177 20.88 19.42 15.34
N GLY A 178 19.94 18.47 15.42
CA GLY A 178 20.13 17.27 16.25
C GLY A 178 19.61 17.23 17.69
N TYR A 179 18.47 17.87 18.03
CA TYR A 179 17.99 17.88 19.43
C TYR A 179 16.83 16.95 19.79
N PHE A 180 16.11 16.35 18.83
CA PHE A 180 14.94 15.51 19.17
C PHE A 180 15.26 14.12 19.71
N SER A 181 16.45 13.56 19.43
CA SER A 181 16.87 12.24 19.92
C SER A 181 17.54 12.27 21.30
N LYS A 182 18.01 13.43 21.77
CA LYS A 182 18.68 13.55 23.09
C LYS A 182 17.73 13.91 24.23
N LEU A 183 16.62 14.59 23.94
CA LEU A 183 15.64 14.97 24.97
C LEU A 183 14.83 13.79 25.50
N LEU A 184 14.52 12.79 24.65
CA LEU A 184 13.83 11.57 25.08
C LEU A 184 14.71 10.62 25.92
N LEU A 185 16.03 10.63 25.71
CA LEU A 185 16.98 9.78 26.46
C LEU A 185 17.42 10.38 27.79
N TYR A 186 17.27 11.69 28.00
CA TYR A 186 17.61 12.34 29.27
C TYR A 186 16.47 12.27 30.32
N TRP A 187 15.28 11.83 29.92
CA TRP A 187 14.07 11.90 30.76
C TRP A 187 13.82 10.66 31.63
N TYR A 188 14.58 9.57 31.43
CA TYR A 188 14.49 8.35 32.25
C TYR A 188 15.55 8.23 33.35
N GLY A 189 16.32 9.29 33.62
CA GLY A 189 17.43 9.24 34.58
C GLY A 189 17.59 10.49 35.44
N SER A 190 17.07 10.40 36.66
CA SER A 190 17.69 10.84 37.92
C SER A 190 16.89 11.85 38.75
N ASN A 191 16.53 11.35 39.94
CA ASN A 191 16.09 12.09 41.12
C ASN A 191 17.21 12.93 41.74
N ASN A 192 16.76 13.91 42.54
CA ASN A 192 17.33 14.52 43.76
C ASN A 192 17.93 15.95 43.71
N ASN A 193 17.22 16.81 44.46
CA ASN A 193 17.65 17.71 45.55
C ASN A 193 18.06 19.19 45.31
N ASP A 194 17.20 20.04 45.91
CA ASP A 194 17.44 21.14 46.87
C ASP A 194 17.47 22.63 46.43
N ASP A 195 16.55 23.36 47.09
CA ASP A 195 16.56 24.75 47.61
C ASP A 195 16.56 25.98 46.67
N ASN A 196 15.38 26.59 46.44
CA ASN A 196 15.18 28.05 46.57
C ASN A 196 13.69 28.47 46.68
N LYS A 197 13.31 29.28 47.67
CA LYS A 197 11.90 29.60 48.02
C LYS A 197 11.24 30.73 47.21
N ASP A 198 11.96 31.46 46.36
CA ASP A 198 11.39 32.35 45.33
C ASP A 198 11.30 31.69 43.94
N ALA A 199 11.81 30.47 43.79
CA ALA A 199 11.65 29.66 42.57
C ALA A 199 10.33 28.85 42.55
N SER A 200 9.62 28.77 43.68
CA SER A 200 8.42 27.93 43.85
C SER A 200 7.26 28.38 42.95
N THR A 201 6.96 29.68 42.93
CA THR A 201 5.83 30.24 42.17
C THR A 201 6.10 30.27 40.66
N THR A 202 7.36 30.52 40.27
CA THR A 202 7.82 30.54 38.87
C THR A 202 7.92 29.13 38.30
N ASN A 203 8.39 28.14 39.08
CA ASN A 203 8.37 26.73 38.68
C ASN A 203 6.95 26.19 38.56
N SER A 204 6.03 26.58 39.46
CA SER A 204 4.63 26.16 39.38
C SER A 204 3.94 26.69 38.11
N LYS A 205 4.13 27.98 37.78
CA LYS A 205 3.55 28.59 36.56
C LYS A 205 4.19 28.06 35.27
N ASN A 206 5.51 27.83 35.26
CA ASN A 206 6.19 27.23 34.11
C ASN A 206 5.79 25.77 33.88
N SER A 207 5.54 25.01 34.96
CA SER A 207 5.02 23.64 34.89
C SER A 207 3.60 23.61 34.31
N GLU A 208 2.75 24.56 34.70
CA GLU A 208 1.36 24.66 34.22
C GLU A 208 1.29 25.06 32.74
N ILE A 209 2.15 25.99 32.29
CA ILE A 209 2.28 26.37 30.88
C ILE A 209 2.76 25.18 30.03
N LEU A 210 3.75 24.43 30.54
CA LEU A 210 4.27 23.26 29.85
C LEU A 210 3.21 22.15 29.74
N GLU A 211 2.42 21.94 30.79
CA GLU A 211 1.30 21.00 30.80
C GLU A 211 0.20 21.41 29.80
N GLN A 212 -0.17 22.68 29.76
CA GLN A 212 -1.16 23.20 28.80
C GLN A 212 -0.67 23.08 27.35
N LEU A 213 0.58 23.42 27.07
CA LEU A 213 1.19 23.25 25.76
C LEU A 213 1.19 21.77 25.34
N THR A 214 1.55 20.87 26.27
CA THR A 214 1.57 19.43 26.01
C THR A 214 0.18 18.89 25.71
N ASN A 215 -0.83 19.28 26.49
CA ASN A 215 -2.22 18.87 26.29
C ASN A 215 -2.80 19.42 24.96
N CYS A 216 -2.45 20.65 24.58
CA CYS A 216 -2.86 21.22 23.30
C CYS A 216 -2.21 20.49 22.12
N VAL A 217 -0.90 20.20 22.20
CA VAL A 217 -0.20 19.46 21.13
C VAL A 217 -0.73 18.04 21.01
N GLN A 218 -0.96 17.33 22.13
CA GLN A 218 -1.52 15.98 22.10
C GLN A 218 -2.93 15.94 21.50
N SER A 219 -3.81 16.84 21.92
CA SER A 219 -5.17 16.90 21.38
C SER A 219 -5.20 17.32 19.92
N GLY A 220 -4.34 18.27 19.52
CA GLY A 220 -4.21 18.68 18.13
C GLY A 220 -3.64 17.60 17.22
N ILE A 221 -2.64 16.83 17.66
CA ILE A 221 -2.12 15.69 16.91
C ILE A 221 -3.20 14.61 16.77
N ALA A 222 -3.96 14.34 17.84
CA ALA A 222 -5.08 13.40 17.77
C ALA A 222 -6.13 13.83 16.72
N ALA A 223 -6.49 15.11 16.68
CA ALA A 223 -7.42 15.65 15.68
C ALA A 223 -6.86 15.60 14.25
N GLU A 224 -5.55 15.81 14.05
CA GLU A 224 -4.92 15.67 12.74
C GLU A 224 -4.84 14.22 12.28
N ILE A 225 -4.61 13.27 13.19
CA ILE A 225 -4.68 11.83 12.91
C ILE A 225 -6.13 11.44 12.55
N GLU A 226 -7.12 11.94 13.29
CA GLU A 226 -8.53 11.70 13.01
C GLU A 226 -8.91 12.22 11.61
N ARG A 227 -8.51 13.46 11.29
CA ARG A 227 -8.74 14.03 9.95
C ARG A 227 -8.04 13.26 8.83
N ALA A 228 -6.81 12.78 9.07
CA ALA A 228 -6.11 11.94 8.12
C ALA A 228 -6.82 10.58 7.94
N ASN A 229 -7.34 10.00 9.02
CA ASN A 229 -8.14 8.78 8.97
C ASN A 229 -9.47 8.99 8.23
N GLU A 230 -10.15 10.12 8.43
CA GLU A 230 -11.35 10.48 7.67
C GLU A 230 -11.05 10.64 6.17
N GLU A 231 -9.93 11.27 5.82
CA GLU A 231 -9.48 11.40 4.43
C GLU A 231 -9.18 10.02 3.81
N ILE A 232 -8.50 9.14 4.55
CA ILE A 232 -8.25 7.75 4.12
C ILE A 232 -9.57 6.98 3.94
N ALA A 233 -10.49 7.11 4.89
CA ALA A 233 -11.80 6.45 4.82
C ALA A 233 -12.61 6.95 3.61
N PHE A 234 -12.61 8.26 3.36
CA PHE A 234 -13.23 8.81 2.16
C PHE A 234 -12.58 8.27 0.88
N GLN A 235 -11.25 8.24 0.80
CA GLN A 235 -10.57 7.64 -0.35
C GLN A 235 -10.89 6.15 -0.54
N ALA A 236 -11.01 5.38 0.56
CA ALA A 236 -11.45 4.00 0.53
C ALA A 236 -12.87 3.86 -0.06
N THR A 237 -13.81 4.71 0.35
CA THR A 237 -15.19 4.69 -0.21
C THR A 237 -15.22 4.99 -1.71
N ILE A 238 -14.41 5.95 -2.19
CA ILE A 238 -14.32 6.25 -3.62
C ILE A 238 -13.71 5.06 -4.38
N ARG A 239 -12.68 4.42 -3.80
CA ARG A 239 -12.07 3.21 -4.37
C ARG A 239 -13.11 2.09 -4.50
N GLU A 240 -13.89 1.81 -3.47
CA GLU A 240 -14.94 0.78 -3.47
C GLU A 240 -16.04 1.08 -4.49
N ASP A 241 -16.53 2.32 -4.55
CA ASP A 241 -17.53 2.75 -5.55
C ASP A 241 -17.02 2.56 -6.99
N MET A 242 -15.74 2.87 -7.23
CA MET A 242 -15.09 2.67 -8.53
C MET A 242 -14.85 1.18 -8.83
N ALA A 243 -14.53 0.38 -7.80
CA ALA A 243 -14.22 -1.03 -7.93
C ALA A 243 -15.38 -1.83 -8.53
N ASP A 244 -16.63 -1.53 -8.15
CA ASP A 244 -17.82 -2.18 -8.72
C ASP A 244 -18.00 -1.92 -10.22
N HIS A 245 -17.75 -0.69 -10.63
CA HIS A 245 -17.82 -0.31 -12.05
C HIS A 245 -16.69 -0.96 -12.85
N TRP A 246 -15.49 -1.01 -12.28
CA TRP A 246 -14.32 -1.64 -12.88
C TRP A 246 -14.49 -3.15 -13.02
N GLU A 247 -15.06 -3.82 -12.02
CA GLU A 247 -15.28 -5.26 -12.03
C GLU A 247 -16.16 -5.67 -13.22
N ASN A 248 -17.30 -4.99 -13.38
CA ASN A 248 -18.22 -5.24 -14.48
C ASN A 248 -17.56 -5.00 -15.85
N TYR A 249 -16.78 -3.93 -16.00
CA TYR A 249 -16.09 -3.63 -17.26
C TYR A 249 -15.01 -4.67 -17.58
N THR A 250 -14.13 -4.95 -16.62
CA THR A 250 -12.99 -5.84 -16.80
C THR A 250 -13.38 -7.31 -16.92
N CYS A 251 -14.51 -7.72 -16.32
CA CYS A 251 -15.05 -9.06 -16.52
C CYS A 251 -15.84 -9.22 -17.83
N ALA A 252 -16.39 -8.13 -18.39
CA ALA A 252 -17.11 -8.16 -19.66
C ALA A 252 -16.17 -8.14 -20.88
N ASP A 253 -14.96 -7.59 -20.75
CA ASP A 253 -13.98 -7.50 -21.84
C ASP A 253 -13.00 -8.69 -21.81
N ASP A 254 -13.30 -9.75 -22.57
CA ASP A 254 -12.39 -10.89 -22.73
C ASP A 254 -11.07 -10.54 -23.44
N THR A 255 -11.02 -9.41 -24.16
CA THR A 255 -9.80 -8.99 -24.87
C THR A 255 -8.78 -8.33 -23.94
N LEU A 256 -9.19 -8.00 -22.72
CA LEU A 256 -8.32 -7.42 -21.72
C LEU A 256 -7.20 -8.39 -21.34
N ASN A 257 -5.96 -7.90 -21.36
CA ASN A 257 -4.81 -8.67 -20.92
C ASN A 257 -4.66 -8.58 -19.40
N THR A 258 -3.96 -9.55 -18.82
CA THR A 258 -3.49 -9.45 -17.42
C THR A 258 -2.82 -8.11 -17.17
N THR A 259 -3.13 -7.47 -16.04
CA THR A 259 -2.51 -6.22 -15.60
C THR A 259 -0.98 -6.35 -15.65
N GLU A 260 -0.29 -5.26 -16.00
CA GLU A 260 1.17 -5.26 -16.00
C GLU A 260 1.72 -5.47 -14.58
N ALA A 261 2.69 -6.36 -14.45
CA ALA A 261 3.30 -6.65 -13.16
C ALA A 261 4.26 -5.54 -12.74
N LYS A 262 4.26 -5.17 -11.45
CA LYS A 262 5.19 -4.19 -10.88
C LYS A 262 6.65 -4.62 -11.04
N ARG A 263 6.90 -5.92 -10.89
CA ARG A 263 8.19 -6.55 -11.17
C ARG A 263 8.01 -8.03 -11.51
N THR A 264 9.05 -8.62 -12.08
CA THR A 264 9.16 -10.06 -12.29
C THR A 264 10.37 -10.60 -11.53
N GLU A 265 10.22 -11.78 -10.95
CA GLU A 265 11.27 -12.52 -10.26
C GLU A 265 11.25 -14.00 -10.66
N THR A 266 12.19 -14.78 -10.14
CA THR A 266 12.29 -16.23 -10.42
C THR A 266 12.31 -17.02 -9.13
N TRP A 267 11.40 -17.98 -9.01
CA TRP A 267 11.34 -18.91 -7.88
C TRP A 267 11.49 -20.35 -8.38
N ARG A 268 12.59 -21.02 -7.99
CA ARG A 268 12.91 -22.40 -8.41
C ARG A 268 12.76 -22.62 -9.93
N GLY A 269 13.25 -21.66 -10.72
CA GLY A 269 13.19 -21.67 -12.19
C GLY A 269 11.84 -21.29 -12.81
N ARG A 270 10.85 -20.91 -12.00
CA ARG A 270 9.55 -20.42 -12.47
C ARG A 270 9.51 -18.91 -12.47
N LYS A 271 8.91 -18.33 -13.50
CA LYS A 271 8.65 -16.89 -13.58
C LYS A 271 7.54 -16.52 -12.61
N VAL A 272 7.81 -15.55 -11.75
CA VAL A 272 6.86 -14.96 -10.81
C VAL A 272 6.64 -13.52 -11.21
N SER A 273 5.39 -13.12 -11.42
CA SER A 273 5.03 -11.73 -11.67
C SER A 273 4.37 -11.16 -10.42
N VAL A 274 4.99 -10.15 -9.82
CA VAL A 274 4.51 -9.50 -8.60
C VAL A 274 3.60 -8.35 -9.00
N MET A 275 2.30 -8.49 -8.74
CA MET A 275 1.27 -7.52 -9.08
C MET A 275 1.14 -6.47 -7.98
N ILE A 276 1.04 -6.92 -6.73
CA ILE A 276 0.99 -6.08 -5.53
C ILE A 276 1.99 -6.62 -4.52
N ASP A 277 2.67 -5.71 -3.84
CA ASP A 277 3.59 -6.01 -2.76
C ASP A 277 3.44 -4.99 -1.63
N ARG A 278 2.34 -5.09 -0.89
CA ARG A 278 2.09 -4.36 0.35
C ARG A 278 2.38 -5.28 1.55
N PRO A 279 2.59 -4.73 2.76
CA PRO A 279 2.79 -5.57 3.96
C PRO A 279 1.63 -6.54 4.20
N ALA A 280 0.39 -6.04 4.23
CA ALA A 280 -0.81 -6.83 4.49
C ALA A 280 -1.43 -7.49 3.24
N SER A 281 -1.02 -7.08 2.04
CA SER A 281 -1.67 -7.47 0.78
C SER A 281 -0.63 -7.76 -0.29
N LYS A 282 -0.47 -9.02 -0.68
CA LYS A 282 0.44 -9.41 -1.78
C LYS A 282 -0.35 -10.16 -2.82
N ILE A 283 -0.06 -9.92 -4.10
CA ILE A 283 -0.69 -10.65 -5.23
C ILE A 283 0.37 -11.00 -6.24
N HIS A 284 0.63 -12.28 -6.43
CA HIS A 284 1.64 -12.80 -7.36
C HIS A 284 0.98 -13.77 -8.34
N THR A 285 1.51 -13.83 -9.57
CA THR A 285 1.24 -14.94 -10.49
C THR A 285 2.50 -15.75 -10.70
N VAL A 286 2.38 -17.07 -10.75
CA VAL A 286 3.50 -18.00 -10.94
C VAL A 286 3.23 -18.86 -12.17
N GLU A 287 4.07 -18.75 -13.19
CA GLU A 287 3.94 -19.54 -14.41
C GLU A 287 4.47 -20.96 -14.21
N ASN A 288 3.83 -21.95 -14.86
CA ASN A 288 4.20 -23.37 -14.77
C ASN A 288 4.27 -23.86 -13.31
N PHE A 289 3.29 -23.45 -12.50
CA PHE A 289 3.17 -23.85 -11.12
C PHE A 289 2.78 -25.34 -11.01
N LEU A 290 1.86 -25.81 -11.87
CA LEU A 290 1.43 -27.21 -11.95
C LEU A 290 1.95 -27.90 -13.20
N THR A 291 1.85 -29.22 -13.23
CA THR A 291 1.97 -30.03 -14.45
C THR A 291 0.62 -30.56 -14.91
N GLU A 292 0.54 -30.99 -16.17
CA GLU A 292 -0.64 -31.65 -16.71
C GLU A 292 -1.02 -32.92 -15.91
N ASP A 293 -0.03 -33.73 -15.51
CA ASP A 293 -0.27 -34.96 -14.75
C ASP A 293 -0.80 -34.67 -13.34
N GLU A 294 -0.31 -33.62 -12.68
CA GLU A 294 -0.84 -33.17 -11.39
C GLU A 294 -2.31 -32.74 -11.51
N CYS A 295 -2.65 -32.02 -12.59
CA CYS A 295 -4.02 -31.63 -12.87
C CYS A 295 -4.93 -32.83 -13.12
N LYS A 296 -4.47 -33.83 -13.89
CA LYS A 296 -5.23 -35.09 -14.10
C LYS A 296 -5.43 -35.85 -12.80
N ALA A 297 -4.40 -35.92 -11.95
CA ALA A 297 -4.49 -36.59 -10.65
C ALA A 297 -5.54 -35.91 -9.74
N VAL A 298 -5.56 -34.58 -9.70
CA VAL A 298 -6.56 -33.81 -8.95
C VAL A 298 -7.97 -34.03 -9.52
N GLU A 299 -8.14 -34.01 -10.84
CA GLU A 299 -9.45 -34.22 -11.46
C GLU A 299 -10.02 -35.62 -11.17
N GLU A 300 -9.19 -36.67 -11.28
CA GLU A 300 -9.62 -38.04 -10.98
C GLU A 300 -9.91 -38.23 -9.48
N ALA A 301 -9.16 -37.58 -8.59
CA ALA A 301 -9.42 -37.60 -7.16
C ALA A 301 -10.72 -36.87 -6.77
N ALA A 302 -11.06 -35.78 -7.47
CA ALA A 302 -12.27 -34.99 -7.23
C ALA A 302 -13.55 -35.67 -7.74
N LYS A 303 -13.46 -36.39 -8.87
CA LYS A 303 -14.60 -36.95 -9.61
C LYS A 303 -15.64 -37.71 -8.76
N PRO A 304 -15.28 -38.53 -7.76
CA PRO A 304 -16.25 -39.29 -6.98
C PRO A 304 -17.07 -38.43 -6.00
N THR A 305 -16.56 -37.27 -5.58
CA THR A 305 -17.14 -36.42 -4.54
C THR A 305 -17.58 -35.05 -5.05
N LEU A 306 -17.52 -34.83 -6.37
CA LEU A 306 -17.89 -33.58 -7.01
C LEU A 306 -19.39 -33.26 -6.83
N HIS A 307 -19.69 -32.14 -6.19
CA HIS A 307 -21.05 -31.67 -5.87
C HIS A 307 -21.18 -30.17 -6.12
N ASP A 308 -22.40 -29.62 -6.05
CA ASP A 308 -22.59 -28.17 -6.24
C ASP A 308 -21.97 -27.38 -5.09
N ALA A 309 -21.31 -26.27 -5.40
CA ALA A 309 -20.64 -25.45 -4.40
C ALA A 309 -21.61 -24.79 -3.41
N THR A 310 -21.12 -24.56 -2.20
CA THR A 310 -21.80 -23.81 -1.14
C THR A 310 -20.97 -22.57 -0.76
N VAL A 311 -21.63 -21.57 -0.18
CA VAL A 311 -20.99 -20.37 0.39
C VAL A 311 -21.27 -20.30 1.89
N ALA A 312 -20.36 -19.70 2.66
CA ALA A 312 -20.56 -19.47 4.09
C ALA A 312 -21.80 -18.59 4.33
N ASP A 313 -22.60 -18.91 5.34
CA ASP A 313 -23.84 -18.17 5.67
C ASP A 313 -23.65 -17.04 6.68
N GLY A 314 -22.42 -16.80 7.16
CA GLY A 314 -22.10 -15.78 8.16
C GLY A 314 -22.60 -16.08 9.58
N SER A 315 -23.27 -17.22 9.80
CA SER A 315 -23.83 -17.66 11.09
C SER A 315 -23.25 -18.99 11.59
N GLY A 316 -22.17 -19.45 10.96
CA GLY A 316 -21.44 -20.65 11.36
C GLY A 316 -21.60 -21.84 10.39
N GLY A 317 -22.45 -21.72 9.36
CA GLY A 317 -22.76 -22.78 8.40
C GLY A 317 -22.46 -22.43 6.94
N SER A 318 -23.00 -23.22 6.01
CA SER A 318 -22.92 -22.98 4.57
C SER A 318 -24.22 -23.32 3.86
N HIS A 319 -24.52 -22.64 2.76
CA HIS A 319 -25.73 -22.85 1.95
C HIS A 319 -25.42 -22.77 0.45
N LYS A 320 -26.31 -23.34 -0.38
CA LYS A 320 -26.27 -23.13 -1.83
C LYS A 320 -26.65 -21.69 -2.15
N SER A 321 -25.90 -21.02 -3.01
CA SER A 321 -26.13 -19.62 -3.38
C SER A 321 -26.01 -19.41 -4.87
N ASP A 322 -26.83 -18.51 -5.42
CA ASP A 322 -26.72 -18.07 -6.81
C ASP A 322 -25.40 -17.30 -7.07
N ALA A 323 -24.72 -16.85 -6.01
CA ALA A 323 -23.42 -16.17 -6.09
C ALA A 323 -22.27 -17.09 -6.54
N ARG A 324 -22.46 -18.42 -6.48
CA ARG A 324 -21.48 -19.42 -6.93
C ARG A 324 -22.17 -20.72 -7.37
N LYS A 325 -22.21 -20.95 -8.69
CA LYS A 325 -22.87 -22.12 -9.31
C LYS A 325 -21.92 -23.25 -9.73
N ALA A 326 -20.64 -23.10 -9.40
CA ALA A 326 -19.60 -24.08 -9.70
C ALA A 326 -19.86 -25.44 -9.05
N LYS A 327 -19.19 -26.47 -9.57
CA LYS A 327 -19.01 -27.74 -8.86
C LYS A 327 -17.73 -27.71 -8.03
N GLN A 328 -17.71 -28.41 -6.90
CA GLN A 328 -16.54 -28.51 -6.04
C GLN A 328 -16.36 -29.90 -5.41
N ALA A 329 -15.13 -30.22 -5.03
CA ALA A 329 -14.76 -31.38 -4.24
C ALA A 329 -13.55 -31.06 -3.37
N GLY A 330 -13.59 -31.44 -2.10
CA GLY A 330 -12.42 -31.45 -1.22
C GLY A 330 -11.60 -32.71 -1.46
N ILE A 331 -10.29 -32.54 -1.61
CA ILE A 331 -9.32 -33.62 -1.81
C ILE A 331 -8.38 -33.62 -0.61
N LYS A 332 -8.52 -34.65 0.21
CA LYS A 332 -7.57 -34.91 1.29
C LYS A 332 -6.23 -35.33 0.71
N VAL A 333 -5.17 -34.64 1.12
CA VAL A 333 -3.82 -34.91 0.68
C VAL A 333 -3.18 -36.00 1.54
N HIS A 334 -2.48 -36.94 0.89
CA HIS A 334 -1.72 -38.01 1.54
C HIS A 334 -0.23 -37.68 1.48
N TRP A 335 0.23 -36.74 2.32
CA TRP A 335 1.62 -36.26 2.30
C TRP A 335 2.66 -37.36 2.60
N ASP A 336 2.27 -38.42 3.32
CA ASP A 336 3.10 -39.61 3.55
C ASP A 336 3.51 -40.33 2.25
N LYS A 337 2.72 -40.17 1.19
CA LYS A 337 2.98 -40.79 -0.13
C LYS A 337 3.79 -39.91 -1.08
N GLU A 338 4.21 -38.73 -0.64
CA GLU A 338 5.08 -37.85 -1.46
C GLU A 338 6.37 -38.59 -1.88
N VAL A 339 6.94 -39.38 -0.96
CA VAL A 339 8.15 -40.18 -1.19
C VAL A 339 7.94 -41.30 -2.23
N ASP A 340 6.71 -41.77 -2.39
CA ASP A 340 6.31 -42.75 -3.40
C ASP A 340 5.97 -42.11 -4.75
N GLY A 341 6.10 -40.77 -4.85
CA GLY A 341 5.85 -40.01 -6.06
C GLY A 341 4.41 -39.53 -6.23
N ASP A 342 3.59 -39.52 -5.17
CA ASP A 342 2.21 -39.01 -5.24
C ASP A 342 2.17 -37.55 -5.73
N LEU A 343 1.44 -37.33 -6.83
CA LEU A 343 1.41 -36.04 -7.53
C LEU A 343 0.67 -34.96 -6.74
N ILE A 344 -0.38 -35.33 -6.01
CA ILE A 344 -1.19 -34.37 -5.24
C ILE A 344 -0.40 -33.93 -4.00
N ALA A 345 0.29 -34.85 -3.34
CA ALA A 345 1.20 -34.55 -2.23
C ALA A 345 2.34 -33.60 -2.67
N ARG A 346 2.98 -33.89 -3.81
CA ARG A 346 4.04 -33.03 -4.37
C ARG A 346 3.54 -31.63 -4.76
N LEU A 347 2.33 -31.54 -5.30
CA LEU A 347 1.69 -30.26 -5.61
C LEU A 347 1.40 -29.48 -4.32
N SER A 348 0.81 -30.12 -3.32
CA SER A 348 0.53 -29.52 -2.02
C SER A 348 1.82 -29.04 -1.32
N ARG A 349 2.90 -29.84 -1.35
CA ARG A 349 4.21 -29.42 -0.84
C ARG A 349 4.71 -28.13 -1.51
N ARG A 350 4.56 -28.03 -2.83
CA ARG A 350 4.94 -26.85 -3.61
C ARG A 350 4.15 -25.60 -3.20
N VAL A 351 2.88 -25.76 -2.85
CA VAL A 351 2.04 -24.67 -2.32
C VAL A 351 2.65 -24.10 -1.05
N TYR A 352 2.94 -24.93 -0.05
CA TYR A 352 3.53 -24.46 1.21
C TYR A 352 4.95 -23.94 1.05
N ASP A 353 5.76 -24.53 0.16
CA ASP A 353 7.09 -24.02 -0.18
C ASP A 353 7.03 -22.61 -0.77
N TYR A 354 6.02 -22.30 -1.59
CA TYR A 354 5.85 -20.97 -2.15
C TYR A 354 5.31 -19.98 -1.11
N VAL A 355 4.35 -20.40 -0.29
CA VAL A 355 3.83 -19.58 0.81
C VAL A 355 4.95 -19.18 1.76
N ASN A 356 5.81 -20.12 2.16
CA ASN A 356 6.95 -19.86 3.04
C ASN A 356 8.09 -19.07 2.37
N HIS A 357 8.14 -19.08 1.04
CA HIS A 357 9.03 -18.19 0.31
C HIS A 357 8.58 -16.73 0.38
N VAL A 358 7.27 -16.48 0.34
CA VAL A 358 6.68 -15.13 0.35
C VAL A 358 6.44 -14.61 1.77
N LEU A 359 6.07 -15.49 2.71
CA LEU A 359 5.68 -15.15 4.08
C LEU A 359 6.55 -15.86 5.13
N PRO A 360 7.05 -15.16 6.15
CA PRO A 360 8.00 -15.70 7.13
C PRO A 360 7.33 -16.50 8.28
N PHE A 361 6.31 -17.30 7.98
CA PHE A 361 5.53 -18.02 9.01
C PHE A 361 5.89 -19.50 9.19
N ASN A 362 6.72 -20.08 8.31
CA ASN A 362 7.09 -21.50 8.36
C ASN A 362 5.88 -22.44 8.45
N ILE A 363 4.88 -22.20 7.61
CA ILE A 363 3.67 -22.99 7.52
C ILE A 363 4.01 -24.45 7.19
N ILE A 364 3.37 -25.35 7.92
CA ILE A 364 3.36 -26.78 7.66
C ILE A 364 1.96 -27.23 7.24
N GLU A 365 1.89 -28.41 6.62
CA GLU A 365 0.66 -29.00 6.10
C GLU A 365 -0.33 -29.50 7.17
N ASP A 366 0.16 -29.77 8.39
CA ASP A 366 -0.65 -30.35 9.45
C ASP A 366 -1.82 -29.42 9.81
N GLY A 367 -3.03 -30.00 9.86
CA GLY A 367 -4.24 -29.29 10.22
C GLY A 367 -4.80 -28.35 9.16
N GLN A 368 -4.14 -28.21 7.99
CA GLN A 368 -4.60 -27.34 6.90
C GLN A 368 -5.85 -27.87 6.20
N GLU A 369 -6.53 -26.97 5.47
CA GLU A 369 -7.72 -27.32 4.68
C GLU A 369 -7.38 -28.30 3.54
N ASP A 370 -8.36 -29.11 3.16
CA ASP A 370 -8.25 -29.97 1.98
C ASP A 370 -8.00 -29.13 0.71
N LEU A 371 -7.33 -29.71 -0.29
CA LEU A 371 -7.22 -29.07 -1.61
C LEU A 371 -8.61 -29.06 -2.25
N MET A 372 -9.07 -27.89 -2.69
CA MET A 372 -10.38 -27.76 -3.30
C MET A 372 -10.30 -27.78 -4.82
N SER A 373 -10.82 -28.82 -5.45
CA SER A 373 -11.10 -28.82 -6.89
C SER A 373 -12.40 -28.08 -7.15
N ILE A 374 -12.39 -27.06 -8.01
CA ILE A 374 -13.55 -26.22 -8.33
C ILE A 374 -13.67 -26.10 -9.84
N GLN A 375 -14.88 -26.34 -10.37
CA GLN A 375 -15.14 -26.39 -11.80
C GLN A 375 -16.29 -25.45 -12.16
N TYR A 376 -16.03 -24.51 -13.07
CA TYR A 376 -17.00 -23.59 -13.64
C TYR A 376 -17.24 -23.95 -15.11
N PHE A 377 -18.48 -23.84 -15.55
CA PHE A 377 -18.91 -24.22 -16.90
C PHE A 377 -19.50 -23.03 -17.64
N GLY A 378 -19.07 -22.84 -18.89
CA GLY A 378 -19.60 -21.80 -19.77
C GLY A 378 -21.11 -21.94 -20.00
N ARG A 379 -21.82 -20.83 -19.86
CA ARG A 379 -23.30 -20.78 -20.03
C ARG A 379 -23.76 -19.93 -21.22
N GLY A 380 -22.82 -19.36 -21.98
CA GLY A 380 -23.11 -18.46 -23.08
C GLY A 380 -23.23 -16.99 -22.66
N LEU A 381 -23.32 -16.10 -23.65
CA LEU A 381 -23.29 -14.64 -23.48
C LEU A 381 -24.61 -14.03 -22.99
N GLU A 382 -25.73 -14.73 -23.18
CA GLU A 382 -27.09 -14.22 -22.88
C GLU A 382 -27.66 -14.75 -21.56
N GLU A 383 -26.87 -15.52 -20.80
CA GLU A 383 -27.29 -16.05 -19.50
C GLU A 383 -27.31 -14.91 -18.46
N ASP A 384 -28.45 -14.70 -17.81
CA ASP A 384 -28.65 -13.68 -16.77
C ASP A 384 -27.94 -14.04 -15.45
N GLN A 385 -27.62 -15.31 -15.26
CA GLN A 385 -26.90 -15.83 -14.10
C GLN A 385 -25.75 -16.77 -14.51
N PRO A 386 -24.67 -16.23 -15.10
CA PRO A 386 -23.55 -17.02 -15.60
C PRO A 386 -22.78 -17.70 -14.46
N ASP A 387 -21.98 -18.71 -14.80
CA ASP A 387 -21.14 -19.40 -13.80
C ASP A 387 -19.94 -18.51 -13.44
N ARG A 388 -20.01 -17.91 -12.25
CA ARG A 388 -19.02 -16.96 -11.72
C ARG A 388 -18.88 -17.15 -10.21
N TYR A 389 -17.93 -16.42 -9.62
CA TYR A 389 -17.91 -16.19 -8.18
C TYR A 389 -17.94 -14.68 -7.95
N MET A 390 -19.02 -14.18 -7.33
CA MET A 390 -19.16 -12.77 -6.95
C MET A 390 -17.98 -12.30 -6.07
N PRO A 391 -17.70 -10.97 -6.03
CA PRO A 391 -16.68 -10.41 -5.14
C PRO A 391 -16.81 -10.90 -3.69
N HIS A 392 -15.69 -11.32 -3.11
CA HIS A 392 -15.60 -11.80 -1.74
C HIS A 392 -14.17 -11.77 -1.21
N CYS A 393 -14.04 -11.94 0.10
CA CYS A 393 -12.76 -12.21 0.77
C CYS A 393 -12.71 -13.67 1.24
N ASP A 394 -11.55 -14.31 1.07
CA ASP A 394 -11.34 -15.70 1.52
C ASP A 394 -11.16 -15.82 3.03
N GLY A 395 -10.64 -14.77 3.67
CA GLY A 395 -10.56 -14.58 5.11
C GLY A 395 -11.04 -13.18 5.49
N ASP A 396 -10.79 -12.77 6.75
CA ASP A 396 -11.10 -11.40 7.19
C ASP A 396 -10.31 -10.38 6.35
N CYS A 397 -10.97 -9.34 5.86
CA CYS A 397 -10.35 -8.28 5.04
C CYS A 397 -10.78 -6.88 5.51
N ASN A 398 -10.92 -6.71 6.82
CA ASN A 398 -11.46 -5.52 7.48
C ASN A 398 -10.39 -4.69 8.22
N GLY A 399 -9.11 -4.92 7.95
CA GLY A 399 -7.99 -4.24 8.62
C GLY A 399 -7.80 -4.58 10.11
N MET A 400 -8.60 -5.49 10.67
CA MET A 400 -8.53 -5.86 12.09
C MET A 400 -7.36 -6.81 12.37
N PRO A 401 -6.96 -6.99 13.64
CA PRO A 401 -5.95 -7.97 14.01
C PRO A 401 -6.33 -9.40 13.59
N PHE A 402 -5.35 -10.16 13.10
CA PHE A 402 -5.49 -11.57 12.74
C PHE A 402 -5.90 -12.42 13.95
N LYS A 403 -6.75 -13.43 13.70
CA LYS A 403 -7.17 -14.41 14.70
C LYS A 403 -6.55 -15.77 14.38
N PRO A 404 -5.84 -16.42 15.33
CA PRO A 404 -5.29 -17.76 15.12
C PRO A 404 -6.35 -18.77 14.67
N GLY A 405 -5.99 -19.62 13.71
CA GLY A 405 -6.90 -20.58 13.08
C GLY A 405 -7.58 -20.05 11.81
N ASN A 406 -7.51 -18.74 11.54
CA ASN A 406 -8.07 -18.16 10.32
C ASN A 406 -7.14 -18.34 9.12
N ARG A 407 -7.75 -18.22 7.93
CA ARG A 407 -7.04 -18.16 6.66
C ARG A 407 -6.22 -16.87 6.60
N MET A 408 -5.08 -16.94 5.91
CA MET A 408 -4.14 -15.81 5.78
C MET A 408 -3.56 -15.65 4.37
N ALA A 409 -3.65 -16.70 3.55
CA ALA A 409 -3.28 -16.67 2.14
C ALA A 409 -4.08 -17.70 1.34
N THR A 410 -4.15 -17.47 0.03
CA THR A 410 -4.79 -18.35 -0.92
C THR A 410 -3.88 -18.56 -2.13
N ILE A 411 -3.88 -19.79 -2.65
CA ILE A 411 -3.33 -20.11 -3.97
C ILE A 411 -4.44 -20.70 -4.84
N VAL A 412 -4.71 -20.05 -5.97
CA VAL A 412 -5.61 -20.50 -7.03
C VAL A 412 -4.77 -21.01 -8.19
N MET A 413 -4.90 -22.30 -8.51
CA MET A 413 -4.12 -23.01 -9.52
C MET A 413 -4.99 -23.36 -10.72
N TYR A 414 -4.57 -23.03 -11.94
CA TYR A 414 -5.40 -23.19 -13.14
C TYR A 414 -5.04 -24.48 -13.89
N CYS A 415 -5.89 -25.51 -13.81
CA CYS A 415 -5.69 -26.76 -14.55
C CYS A 415 -6.29 -26.73 -15.95
N GLU A 416 -7.46 -26.12 -16.08
CA GLU A 416 -8.12 -25.85 -17.36
C GLU A 416 -8.56 -24.39 -17.38
N ILE A 417 -8.38 -23.72 -18.52
CA ILE A 417 -8.79 -22.33 -18.71
C ILE A 417 -9.93 -22.28 -19.72
N PRO A 418 -10.92 -21.39 -19.50
CA PRO A 418 -12.02 -21.28 -20.43
C PRO A 418 -11.56 -20.62 -21.72
N LYS A 419 -12.35 -20.83 -22.78
CA LYS A 419 -12.12 -20.19 -24.07
C LYS A 419 -12.45 -18.69 -24.01
N VAL A 420 -13.47 -18.32 -23.24
CA VAL A 420 -13.91 -16.92 -23.04
C VAL A 420 -14.30 -16.70 -21.57
N GLY A 421 -13.78 -15.63 -20.98
CA GLY A 421 -14.08 -15.19 -19.62
C GLY A 421 -13.23 -15.87 -18.53
N GLY A 422 -13.76 -15.98 -17.32
CA GLY A 422 -13.12 -16.70 -16.21
C GLY A 422 -11.85 -16.07 -15.62
N ALA A 423 -11.59 -14.78 -15.86
CA ALA A 423 -10.54 -14.04 -15.17
C ALA A 423 -10.71 -14.05 -13.63
N THR A 424 -9.60 -13.84 -12.91
CA THR A 424 -9.62 -13.52 -11.48
C THR A 424 -9.38 -12.03 -11.36
N ASN A 425 -10.27 -11.33 -10.67
CA ASN A 425 -10.26 -9.87 -10.60
C ASN A 425 -10.18 -9.40 -9.16
N PHE A 426 -9.29 -8.46 -8.86
CA PHE A 426 -9.14 -7.83 -7.55
C PHE A 426 -9.59 -6.38 -7.67
N ARG A 427 -10.87 -6.14 -7.42
CA ARG A 427 -11.55 -4.90 -7.80
C ARG A 427 -10.98 -3.66 -7.09
N ASN A 428 -10.69 -3.77 -5.80
CA ASN A 428 -10.18 -2.66 -4.98
C ASN A 428 -8.72 -2.31 -5.25
N SER A 429 -7.99 -3.20 -5.89
CA SER A 429 -6.59 -2.96 -6.28
C SER A 429 -6.39 -2.79 -7.78
N GLY A 430 -7.45 -2.88 -8.58
CA GLY A 430 -7.38 -2.73 -10.03
C GLY A 430 -6.57 -3.81 -10.74
N ILE A 431 -6.40 -4.99 -10.12
CA ILE A 431 -5.62 -6.09 -10.69
C ILE A 431 -6.56 -7.07 -11.39
N HIS A 432 -6.39 -7.19 -12.71
CA HIS A 432 -7.06 -8.16 -13.55
C HIS A 432 -6.08 -9.28 -13.93
N ILE A 433 -6.44 -10.53 -13.69
CA ILE A 433 -5.63 -11.70 -14.03
C ILE A 433 -6.37 -12.58 -15.01
N LYS A 434 -5.94 -12.53 -16.27
CA LYS A 434 -6.36 -13.50 -17.29
C LYS A 434 -5.65 -14.84 -17.00
N PRO A 435 -6.41 -15.94 -16.82
CA PRO A 435 -5.84 -17.20 -16.37
C PRO A 435 -4.94 -17.77 -17.47
N LYS A 436 -3.80 -18.34 -17.05
CA LYS A 436 -2.94 -19.13 -17.92
C LYS A 436 -2.94 -20.57 -17.43
N GLN A 437 -3.09 -21.51 -18.35
CA GLN A 437 -3.07 -22.93 -18.01
C GLN A 437 -1.77 -23.29 -17.30
N TYR A 438 -1.88 -24.07 -16.24
CA TYR A 438 -0.81 -24.48 -15.32
C TYR A 438 -0.13 -23.37 -14.52
N ALA A 439 -0.60 -22.13 -14.59
CA ALA A 439 -0.16 -21.08 -13.69
C ALA A 439 -0.91 -21.13 -12.34
N ALA A 440 -0.40 -20.37 -11.37
CA ALA A 440 -1.09 -20.11 -10.12
C ALA A 440 -1.15 -18.62 -9.81
N THR A 441 -2.23 -18.18 -9.17
CA THR A 441 -2.36 -16.87 -8.55
C THR A 441 -2.28 -17.06 -7.03
N PHE A 442 -1.25 -16.48 -6.42
CA PHE A 442 -1.10 -16.39 -4.97
C PHE A 442 -1.55 -15.02 -4.50
N PHE A 443 -2.25 -14.97 -3.37
CA PHE A 443 -2.45 -13.73 -2.65
C PHE A 443 -2.47 -13.96 -1.14
N SER A 444 -1.93 -13.00 -0.39
CA SER A 444 -1.93 -13.00 1.07
C SER A 444 -2.66 -11.76 1.60
N TYR A 445 -3.34 -11.94 2.72
CA TYR A 445 -4.18 -10.92 3.36
C TYR A 445 -3.81 -10.75 4.85
N ILE A 446 -2.52 -10.85 5.15
CA ILE A 446 -1.94 -10.68 6.48
C ILE A 446 -0.62 -9.94 6.38
N ASP A 447 -0.39 -9.02 7.32
CA ASP A 447 0.90 -8.38 7.55
C ASP A 447 1.74 -9.24 8.51
N PRO A 448 2.93 -9.73 8.09
CA PRO A 448 3.76 -10.58 8.93
C PRO A 448 4.42 -9.87 10.11
N GLU A 449 4.52 -8.55 10.08
CA GLU A 449 5.12 -7.76 11.16
C GLU A 449 4.06 -7.30 12.16
N THR A 450 2.94 -6.77 11.67
CA THR A 450 1.91 -6.18 12.53
C THR A 450 0.80 -7.16 12.90
N MET A 451 0.73 -8.31 12.23
CA MET A 451 -0.36 -9.30 12.36
C MET A 451 -1.75 -8.70 12.09
N LYS A 452 -1.82 -7.65 11.28
CA LYS A 452 -3.09 -7.07 10.81
C LYS A 452 -3.53 -7.72 9.52
N MET A 453 -4.84 -7.86 9.36
CA MET A 453 -5.45 -8.32 8.12
C MET A 453 -5.40 -7.25 7.04
N ASP A 454 -5.55 -7.69 5.79
CA ASP A 454 -5.83 -6.83 4.66
C ASP A 454 -7.08 -5.96 4.88
N ASP A 455 -7.14 -4.85 4.16
CA ASP A 455 -8.26 -3.90 4.14
C ASP A 455 -8.82 -3.85 2.71
N GLU A 456 -9.46 -4.96 2.34
CA GLU A 456 -10.14 -5.23 1.06
C GLU A 456 -9.30 -5.20 -0.23
N PHE A 457 -7.99 -4.98 -0.21
CA PHE A 457 -7.16 -4.94 -1.43
C PHE A 457 -7.08 -6.28 -2.18
N THR A 458 -7.26 -7.39 -1.46
CA THR A 458 -7.31 -8.76 -1.98
C THR A 458 -8.73 -9.30 -2.16
N GLU A 459 -9.75 -8.47 -1.93
CA GLU A 459 -11.12 -8.82 -2.29
C GLU A 459 -11.18 -9.11 -3.79
N HIS A 460 -11.73 -10.27 -4.13
CA HIS A 460 -11.62 -10.79 -5.47
C HIS A 460 -12.88 -11.50 -5.95
N SER A 461 -13.01 -11.59 -7.27
CA SER A 461 -14.07 -12.31 -7.96
C SER A 461 -13.49 -13.28 -8.98
N GLY A 462 -14.29 -14.29 -9.31
CA GLY A 462 -14.11 -15.06 -10.54
C GLY A 462 -15.06 -14.51 -11.59
N CYS A 463 -14.54 -13.88 -12.64
CA CYS A 463 -15.35 -13.39 -13.74
C CYS A 463 -16.17 -14.54 -14.37
N PRO A 464 -17.35 -14.23 -14.95
CA PRO A 464 -18.17 -15.20 -15.66
C PRO A 464 -17.39 -16.07 -16.64
N VAL A 465 -17.61 -17.38 -16.58
CA VAL A 465 -17.20 -18.28 -17.67
C VAL A 465 -18.28 -18.26 -18.74
N VAL A 466 -17.91 -17.83 -19.94
CA VAL A 466 -18.85 -17.69 -21.05
C VAL A 466 -18.80 -18.92 -21.94
N GLU A 467 -17.60 -19.34 -22.36
CA GLU A 467 -17.38 -20.48 -23.25
C GLU A 467 -16.25 -21.37 -22.72
N GLY A 468 -16.46 -22.69 -22.75
CA GLY A 468 -15.50 -23.68 -22.25
C GLY A 468 -15.65 -23.96 -20.76
N GLU A 469 -14.59 -24.45 -20.14
CA GLU A 469 -14.57 -24.85 -18.74
C GLU A 469 -13.39 -24.18 -18.03
N LYS A 470 -13.59 -23.78 -16.78
CA LYS A 470 -12.51 -23.33 -15.90
C LYS A 470 -12.41 -24.33 -14.76
N LYS A 471 -11.30 -25.09 -14.71
CA LYS A 471 -11.02 -26.03 -13.62
C LYS A 471 -9.84 -25.51 -12.83
N ILE A 472 -10.10 -25.17 -11.57
CA ILE A 472 -9.09 -24.66 -10.65
C ILE A 472 -8.92 -25.60 -9.46
N VAL A 473 -7.74 -25.52 -8.86
CA VAL A 473 -7.44 -26.11 -7.56
C VAL A 473 -7.11 -24.97 -6.61
N THR A 474 -7.78 -24.90 -5.47
CA THR A 474 -7.57 -23.83 -4.50
C THR A 474 -7.04 -24.43 -3.20
N GLN A 475 -5.97 -23.85 -2.66
CA GLN A 475 -5.56 -24.06 -1.28
C GLN A 475 -5.80 -22.75 -0.52
N TRP A 476 -6.62 -22.83 0.51
CA TRP A 476 -6.66 -21.81 1.56
C TRP A 476 -5.67 -22.21 2.66
N VAL A 477 -4.81 -21.27 3.04
CA VAL A 477 -3.74 -21.51 4.00
C VAL A 477 -4.08 -20.78 5.29
N ARG A 478 -4.08 -21.53 6.40
CA ARG A 478 -4.35 -21.03 7.74
C ARG A 478 -3.08 -20.88 8.55
N LEU A 479 -3.08 -19.92 9.47
CA LEU A 479 -2.02 -19.76 10.46
C LEU A 479 -2.56 -20.07 11.86
N GLY A 480 -1.84 -20.89 12.62
CA GLY A 480 -2.27 -21.33 13.96
C GLY A 480 -3.16 -22.57 13.97
N VAL A 481 -3.14 -23.37 12.90
CA VAL A 481 -3.69 -24.74 12.89
C VAL A 481 -2.56 -25.76 13.03
N ASP A 482 -2.88 -26.93 13.58
CA ASP A 482 -1.95 -28.04 13.76
C ASP A 482 -2.71 -29.38 13.76
N LYS A 483 -2.02 -30.47 14.07
CA LYS A 483 -2.59 -31.82 14.10
C LYS A 483 -3.64 -31.99 15.20
N GLU A 484 -3.46 -31.34 16.34
CA GLU A 484 -4.38 -31.37 17.49
C GLU A 484 -5.57 -30.43 17.30
N ASN A 485 -5.39 -29.36 16.52
CA ASN A 485 -6.34 -28.29 16.25
C ASN A 485 -6.44 -28.04 14.73
N PRO A 486 -6.94 -29.03 13.97
CA PRO A 486 -7.13 -28.88 12.53
C PRO A 486 -8.15 -27.80 12.21
N TRP A 487 -8.17 -27.34 10.97
CA TRP A 487 -9.05 -26.28 10.46
C TRP A 487 -10.54 -26.47 10.79
N ASN A 488 -11.03 -27.72 10.80
CA ASN A 488 -12.41 -28.07 11.11
C ASN A 488 -12.72 -28.10 12.62
N SER A 489 -11.75 -27.75 13.46
CA SER A 489 -11.97 -27.44 14.88
C SER A 489 -12.57 -26.05 15.07
N PHE A 490 -12.59 -25.24 14.02
CA PHE A 490 -13.08 -23.86 14.03
C PHE A 490 -14.33 -23.74 13.13
N ASN A 491 -15.31 -22.97 13.58
CA ASN A 491 -16.46 -22.61 12.76
C ASN A 491 -16.09 -21.57 11.68
N THR A 492 -17.04 -21.16 10.85
CA THR A 492 -16.80 -20.15 9.79
C THR A 492 -16.49 -18.75 10.31
N LEU A 493 -16.64 -18.49 11.61
CA LEU A 493 -16.23 -17.24 12.27
C LEU A 493 -14.82 -17.32 12.87
N GLY A 494 -14.12 -18.45 12.72
CA GLY A 494 -12.80 -18.66 13.30
C GLY A 494 -12.83 -18.98 14.79
N ILE A 495 -14.00 -19.31 15.36
CA ILE A 495 -14.15 -19.66 16.77
C ILE A 495 -14.03 -21.17 16.90
N LYS A 496 -13.16 -21.63 17.80
CA LYS A 496 -13.00 -23.05 18.10
C LYS A 496 -14.28 -23.61 18.69
N HIS A 497 -14.75 -24.75 18.20
CA HIS A 497 -15.99 -25.36 18.66
C HIS A 497 -15.99 -25.64 20.18
N SER A 498 -14.84 -26.03 20.75
CA SER A 498 -14.69 -26.22 22.20
C SER A 498 -14.93 -24.97 23.04
N ASP A 499 -14.70 -23.79 22.44
CA ASP A 499 -14.79 -22.51 23.15
C ASP A 499 -16.19 -21.92 23.01
N ALA A 500 -16.89 -22.25 21.91
CA ALA A 500 -18.27 -21.89 21.66
C ALA A 500 -19.28 -22.66 22.53
N GLU A 501 -18.97 -23.89 22.96
CA GLU A 501 -19.82 -24.68 23.87
C GLU A 501 -19.78 -24.20 25.34
N ASN A 502 -18.85 -23.30 25.67
CA ASN A 502 -18.67 -22.74 27.02
C ASN A 502 -19.21 -21.30 27.17
N GLN A 503 -19.93 -20.78 26.17
CA GLN A 503 -20.67 -19.51 26.19
C GLN A 503 -22.17 -19.79 26.07
#